data_AF-M3H470-F1
#
_entry.id   AF-M3H470-F1
#
_cell.length_a   1.000
_cell.length_b   1.000
_cell.length_c   1.000
_cell.angle_alpha   90.00
_cell.angle_beta   90.00
_cell.angle_gamma   90.00
#
_symmetry.space_group_name_H-M   'P 1'
#
loop_
_entity.id
_entity.type
_entity.pdbx_description
1 polymer ?
#
loop_
_entity_poly.entity_id
_entity_poly.type
_entity_poly.pdbx_seq_one_letter_code
_entity_poly.pdbx_strand_id
1 'polypeptide(L)'
;MNLNPSTFLQKTSFVLESLKENFLFRSLEVPSGVDLSSNDYLGLTRHPKLVESLKEGLDLYGAGSGASRLVCGHRNSFEIAEQTCSEWVGTETSLWVASGYAANLGLISCIANAKSEIFTDRLNHASILDGIRLSGAEKTYYKHLNLNHLEELLQKSKKRKRLSYPKAFSVWMEISRRFWIFFISKINMTRF
;
A
#
# COMPACT_ATOMS: atom_id res chain seq x y z
N MET A 1 -35.08 -21.90 -14.89
CA MET A 1 -34.99 -20.72 -14.00
C MET A 1 -34.02 -19.74 -14.62
N ASN A 2 -34.41 -18.47 -14.75
CA ASN A 2 -33.61 -17.44 -15.41
C ASN A 2 -32.30 -17.21 -14.62
N LEU A 3 -31.19 -17.77 -15.10
CA LEU A 3 -29.88 -17.76 -14.44
C LEU A 3 -29.12 -16.42 -14.56
N ASN A 4 -29.77 -15.37 -15.07
CA ASN A 4 -29.12 -14.08 -15.31
C ASN A 4 -29.78 -12.99 -14.44
N PRO A 5 -29.22 -12.65 -13.27
CA PRO A 5 -29.77 -11.62 -12.41
C PRO A 5 -29.83 -10.28 -13.16
N SER A 6 -31.04 -9.76 -13.39
CA SER A 6 -31.29 -8.61 -14.27
C SER A 6 -31.11 -7.27 -13.55
N THR A 7 -31.24 -7.24 -12.22
CA THR A 7 -31.09 -6.02 -11.41
C THR A 7 -29.79 -6.00 -10.60
N PHE A 8 -29.34 -4.80 -10.21
CA PHE A 8 -28.21 -4.64 -9.29
C PHE A 8 -28.40 -5.45 -8.00
N LEU A 9 -29.58 -5.36 -7.39
CA LEU A 9 -29.91 -6.08 -6.15
C LEU A 9 -29.84 -7.61 -6.34
N GLN A 10 -30.35 -8.13 -7.45
CA GLN A 10 -30.25 -9.57 -7.74
C GLN A 10 -28.79 -10.00 -7.93
N LYS A 11 -27.98 -9.18 -8.61
CA LYS A 11 -26.54 -9.45 -8.78
C LYS A 11 -25.80 -9.43 -7.45
N THR A 12 -26.07 -8.45 -6.59
CA THR A 12 -25.43 -8.37 -5.27
C THR A 12 -25.84 -9.53 -4.38
N SER A 13 -27.13 -9.91 -4.36
CA SER A 13 -27.60 -11.06 -3.59
C SER A 13 -26.95 -12.35 -4.07
N PHE A 14 -26.84 -12.54 -5.37
CA PHE A 14 -26.15 -13.71 -5.94
C PHE A 14 -24.67 -13.76 -5.52
N VAL A 15 -23.94 -12.64 -5.58
CA VAL A 15 -22.54 -12.59 -5.12
C VAL A 15 -22.42 -12.87 -3.62
N LEU A 16 -23.33 -12.33 -2.81
CA LEU A 16 -23.35 -12.56 -1.36
C LEU A 16 -23.57 -14.02 -1.01
N GLU A 17 -24.56 -14.68 -1.63
CA GLU A 17 -24.80 -16.11 -1.42
C GLU A 17 -23.60 -16.94 -1.87
N SER A 18 -23.00 -16.62 -3.02
CA SER A 18 -21.78 -17.28 -3.48
C SER A 18 -20.61 -17.12 -2.49
N LEU A 19 -20.43 -15.94 -1.87
CA LEU A 19 -19.40 -15.75 -0.85
C LEU A 19 -19.66 -16.58 0.41
N LYS A 20 -20.92 -16.76 0.80
CA LYS A 20 -21.29 -17.62 1.94
C LYS A 20 -21.04 -19.09 1.63
N GLU A 21 -21.48 -19.57 0.46
CA GLU A 21 -21.27 -20.95 0.00
C GLU A 21 -19.78 -21.32 -0.07
N ASN A 22 -18.93 -20.35 -0.42
CA ASN A 22 -17.48 -20.54 -0.49
C ASN A 22 -16.73 -20.26 0.82
N PHE A 23 -17.43 -19.99 1.93
CA PHE A 23 -16.81 -19.64 3.23
C PHE A 23 -15.88 -18.41 3.16
N LEU A 24 -16.16 -17.48 2.23
CA LEU A 24 -15.43 -16.22 2.05
C LEU A 24 -16.18 -15.01 2.62
N PHE A 25 -17.42 -15.20 3.07
CA PHE A 25 -18.20 -14.17 3.73
C PHE A 25 -17.54 -13.74 5.06
N ARG A 26 -17.45 -12.43 5.31
CA ARG A 26 -16.85 -11.87 6.52
C ARG A 26 -17.88 -11.04 7.27
N SER A 27 -18.01 -11.28 8.57
CA SER A 27 -18.73 -10.43 9.52
C SER A 27 -17.75 -9.68 10.41
N LEU A 28 -18.20 -8.55 10.96
CA LEU A 28 -17.46 -7.80 11.97
C LEU A 28 -18.03 -8.14 13.34
N GLU A 29 -17.14 -8.47 14.26
CA GLU A 29 -17.47 -8.72 15.67
C GLU A 29 -16.50 -7.93 16.55
N VAL A 30 -16.95 -7.55 17.74
CA VAL A 30 -16.08 -6.89 18.72
C VAL A 30 -15.08 -7.94 19.24
N PRO A 31 -13.77 -7.73 19.10
CA PRO A 31 -12.78 -8.68 19.60
C PRO A 31 -12.88 -8.84 21.12
N SER A 32 -12.65 -10.05 21.61
CA SER A 32 -12.61 -10.37 23.04
C SER A 32 -11.43 -11.31 23.35
N GLY A 33 -10.97 -11.30 24.60
CA GLY A 33 -9.85 -12.14 25.05
C GLY A 33 -8.47 -11.52 24.81
N VAL A 34 -7.46 -12.39 24.66
CA VAL A 34 -6.06 -11.99 24.41
C VAL A 34 -5.88 -11.70 22.92
N ASP A 35 -5.31 -10.54 22.61
CA ASP A 35 -5.02 -10.12 21.24
C ASP A 35 -3.79 -10.85 20.68
N LEU A 36 -4.03 -11.71 19.68
CA LEU A 36 -3.01 -12.45 18.93
C LEU A 36 -3.04 -12.12 17.43
N SER A 37 -3.77 -11.08 17.02
CA SER A 37 -4.02 -10.76 15.60
C SER A 37 -3.72 -9.32 15.22
N SER A 38 -3.44 -8.45 16.20
CA SER A 38 -3.07 -7.06 15.96
C SER A 38 -1.70 -6.90 15.29
N ASN A 39 -1.58 -5.79 14.56
CA ASN A 39 -0.34 -5.32 13.96
C ASN A 39 0.41 -4.31 14.87
N ASP A 40 -0.05 -4.09 16.11
CA ASP A 40 0.65 -3.26 17.09
C ASP A 40 1.82 -4.01 17.74
N TYR A 41 2.81 -4.37 16.91
CA TYR A 41 3.91 -5.27 17.29
C TYR A 41 4.74 -4.78 18.48
N LEU A 42 4.77 -3.48 18.72
CA LEU A 42 5.55 -2.85 19.79
C LEU A 42 4.67 -2.27 20.91
N GLY A 43 3.34 -2.49 20.87
CA GLY A 43 2.40 -1.97 21.86
C GLY A 43 2.32 -0.44 21.90
N LEU A 44 2.63 0.23 20.79
CA LEU A 44 2.77 1.68 20.74
C LEU A 44 1.43 2.41 20.76
N THR A 45 0.33 1.74 20.41
CA THR A 45 -1.01 2.36 20.40
C THR A 45 -1.41 2.93 21.75
N ARG A 46 -0.84 2.44 22.85
CA ARG A 46 -1.10 2.87 24.23
C ARG A 46 0.08 3.55 24.91
N HIS A 47 1.17 3.81 24.18
CA HIS A 47 2.38 4.37 24.78
C HIS A 47 2.09 5.78 25.34
N PRO A 48 2.34 6.06 26.64
CA PRO A 48 1.90 7.29 27.29
C PRO A 48 2.35 8.57 26.57
N LYS A 49 3.60 8.62 26.11
CA LYS A 49 4.11 9.79 25.35
C LYS A 49 3.37 10.03 24.04
N LEU A 50 2.95 8.97 23.34
CA LEU A 50 2.19 9.13 22.09
C LEU A 50 0.78 9.63 22.37
N VAL A 51 0.14 9.12 23.43
CA VAL A 51 -1.18 9.59 23.87
C VAL A 51 -1.13 11.07 24.27
N GLU A 52 -0.09 11.48 24.98
CA GLU A 52 0.12 12.87 25.38
C GLU A 52 0.34 13.79 24.17
N SER A 53 1.26 13.45 23.26
CA SER A 53 1.49 14.24 22.04
C SER A 53 0.24 14.32 21.13
N LEU A 54 -0.60 13.29 21.11
CA LEU A 54 -1.88 13.35 20.38
C LEU A 54 -2.86 14.34 21.01
N LYS A 55 -2.92 14.42 22.35
CA LYS A 55 -3.75 15.41 23.06
C LYS A 55 -3.28 16.83 22.80
N GLU A 56 -1.97 17.07 22.92
CA GLU A 56 -1.37 18.36 22.57
C GLU A 56 -1.67 18.76 21.12
N GLY A 57 -1.59 17.80 20.20
CA GLY A 57 -1.95 18.02 18.80
C GLY A 57 -3.42 18.43 18.59
N LEU A 58 -4.34 17.86 19.38
CA LEU A 58 -5.76 18.24 19.36
C LEU A 58 -5.96 19.69 19.85
N ASP A 59 -5.26 20.10 20.90
CA ASP A 59 -5.35 21.46 21.44
C ASP A 59 -4.76 22.49 20.47
N LEU A 60 -3.67 22.16 19.79
CA LEU A 60 -2.99 23.05 18.84
C LEU A 60 -3.68 23.15 17.48
N TYR A 61 -4.21 22.04 16.97
CA TYR A 61 -4.61 21.95 15.57
C TYR A 61 -6.08 21.51 15.36
N GLY A 62 -6.78 21.12 16.41
CA GLY A 62 -8.12 20.54 16.31
C GLY A 62 -8.15 19.18 15.61
N ALA A 63 -9.35 18.61 15.47
CA ALA A 63 -9.53 17.22 15.03
C ALA A 63 -9.35 16.98 13.52
N GLY A 64 -9.44 18.01 12.68
CA GLY A 64 -9.41 17.84 11.21
C GLY A 64 -8.65 18.95 10.51
N SER A 65 -8.11 18.65 9.32
CA SER A 65 -7.34 19.60 8.50
C SER A 65 -8.19 20.64 7.78
N GLY A 66 -9.51 20.42 7.66
CA GLY A 66 -10.45 21.34 6.99
C GLY A 66 -10.46 21.26 5.46
N ALA A 67 -9.34 20.92 4.83
CA ALA A 67 -9.25 20.67 3.38
C ALA A 67 -8.04 19.76 3.04
N SER A 68 -7.78 19.59 1.74
CA SER A 68 -6.55 18.98 1.25
C SER A 68 -5.33 19.85 1.56
N ARG A 69 -4.14 19.24 1.53
CA ARG A 69 -2.86 19.94 1.76
C ARG A 69 -2.63 21.06 0.74
N LEU A 70 -3.08 20.91 -0.50
CA LEU A 70 -2.91 21.91 -1.55
C LEU A 70 -3.81 23.15 -1.39
N VAL A 71 -4.81 23.11 -0.52
CA VAL A 71 -5.74 24.24 -0.31
C VAL A 71 -5.41 24.94 0.99
N CYS A 72 -5.87 24.43 2.14
CA CYS A 72 -5.59 24.99 3.46
C CYS A 72 -5.32 23.94 4.54
N GLY A 73 -5.27 22.65 4.16
CA GLY A 73 -5.09 21.54 5.09
C GLY A 73 -3.63 21.21 5.43
N HIS A 74 -2.67 21.96 4.89
CA HIS A 74 -1.26 21.77 5.18
C HIS A 74 -0.88 22.44 6.51
N ARG A 75 -0.05 21.77 7.33
CA ARG A 75 0.31 22.17 8.69
C ARG A 75 1.78 21.87 8.94
N ASN A 76 2.40 22.65 9.83
CA ASN A 76 3.79 22.46 10.24
C ASN A 76 4.08 21.05 10.79
N SER A 77 3.08 20.39 11.39
CA SER A 77 3.21 19.00 11.85
C SER A 77 3.49 18.00 10.72
N PHE A 78 3.00 18.26 9.50
CA PHE A 78 3.35 17.42 8.34
C PHE A 78 4.81 17.61 7.94
N GLU A 79 5.29 18.85 7.86
CA GLU A 79 6.68 19.16 7.51
C GLU A 79 7.66 18.51 8.52
N ILE A 80 7.38 18.65 9.82
CA ILE A 80 8.21 18.03 10.86
C ILE A 80 8.21 16.50 10.72
N ALA A 81 7.05 15.88 10.52
CA ALA A 81 6.94 14.43 10.37
C ALA A 81 7.66 13.93 9.10
N GLU A 82 7.49 14.64 7.98
CA GLU A 82 8.10 14.29 6.70
C GLU A 82 9.63 14.46 6.74
N GLN A 83 10.12 15.54 7.34
CA GLN A 83 11.55 15.77 7.54
C GLN A 83 12.15 14.70 8.46
N THR A 84 11.55 14.48 9.64
CA THR A 84 12.01 13.46 10.60
C THR A 84 12.04 12.06 9.98
N CYS A 85 11.03 11.73 9.17
CA CYS A 85 10.97 10.46 8.45
C CYS A 85 12.09 10.34 7.41
N SER A 86 12.31 11.39 6.61
CA SER A 86 13.37 11.39 5.59
C SER A 86 14.77 11.26 6.19
N GLU A 87 15.04 11.94 7.31
CA GLU A 87 16.29 11.84 8.07
C GLU A 87 16.47 10.45 8.66
N TRP A 88 15.42 9.89 9.25
CA TRP A 88 15.46 8.56 9.87
C TRP A 88 15.69 7.44 8.86
N VAL A 89 15.05 7.51 7.69
CA VAL A 89 15.18 6.51 6.62
C VAL A 89 16.45 6.74 5.78
N GLY A 90 16.96 7.98 5.74
CA GLY A 90 18.10 8.36 4.91
C GLY A 90 17.73 8.63 3.45
N THR A 91 16.62 9.33 3.21
CA THR A 91 16.14 9.72 1.87
C THR A 91 16.14 11.24 1.70
N GLU A 92 16.12 11.72 0.46
CA GLU A 92 16.12 13.17 0.16
C GLU A 92 14.87 13.89 0.66
N THR A 93 13.72 13.19 0.66
CA THR A 93 12.44 13.72 1.13
C THR A 93 11.51 12.56 1.51
N SER A 94 10.37 12.87 2.12
CA SER A 94 9.28 11.93 2.33
C SER A 94 7.93 12.64 2.18
N LEU A 95 6.87 11.85 1.96
CA LEU A 95 5.51 12.38 1.79
C LEU A 95 4.53 11.61 2.68
N TRP A 96 3.80 12.33 3.50
CA TRP A 96 2.75 11.81 4.35
C TRP A 96 1.46 11.57 3.56
N VAL A 97 0.89 10.39 3.74
CA VAL A 97 -0.37 9.97 3.14
C VAL A 97 -1.23 9.23 4.17
N ALA A 98 -2.53 9.14 3.91
CA ALA A 98 -3.50 8.64 4.87
C ALA A 98 -3.31 7.15 5.26
N SER A 99 -2.73 6.32 4.37
CA SER A 99 -2.46 4.92 4.64
C SER A 99 -1.39 4.36 3.71
N GLY A 100 -0.78 3.23 4.09
CA GLY A 100 0.14 2.48 3.22
C GLY A 100 -0.53 1.98 1.94
N TYR A 101 -1.86 1.74 1.96
CA TYR A 101 -2.61 1.41 0.75
C TYR A 101 -2.61 2.62 -0.22
N ALA A 102 -2.96 3.81 0.28
CA ALA A 102 -2.97 5.04 -0.51
C ALA A 102 -1.57 5.41 -1.03
N ALA A 103 -0.52 5.16 -0.24
CA ALA A 103 0.87 5.36 -0.64
C ALA A 103 1.21 4.56 -1.91
N ASN A 104 0.98 3.24 -1.87
CA ASN A 104 1.27 2.35 -2.99
C ASN A 104 0.42 2.66 -4.22
N LEU A 105 -0.89 2.85 -4.02
CA LEU A 105 -1.84 3.17 -5.07
C LEU A 105 -1.43 4.46 -5.79
N GLY A 106 -1.23 5.54 -5.02
CA GLY A 106 -0.88 6.86 -5.51
C GLY A 106 0.46 6.87 -6.23
N LEU A 107 1.52 6.36 -5.58
CA LEU A 107 2.86 6.31 -6.17
C LEU A 107 2.85 5.62 -7.53
N ILE A 108 2.32 4.40 -7.61
CA ILE A 108 2.34 3.60 -8.85
C ILE A 108 1.51 4.29 -9.93
N SER A 109 0.33 4.78 -9.59
CA SER A 109 -0.54 5.47 -10.55
C SER A 109 0.08 6.77 -11.11
N CYS A 110 0.93 7.44 -10.33
CA CYS A 110 1.62 8.66 -10.77
C CYS A 110 2.85 8.38 -11.63
N ILE A 111 3.64 7.37 -11.29
CA ILE A 111 4.92 7.12 -11.98
C ILE A 111 4.77 6.17 -13.17
N ALA A 112 3.73 5.33 -13.22
CA ALA A 112 3.49 4.38 -14.31
C ALA A 112 2.37 4.85 -15.24
N ASN A 113 2.31 4.27 -16.43
CA ASN A 113 1.28 4.55 -17.44
C ASN A 113 1.17 3.39 -18.44
N ALA A 114 0.25 3.48 -19.41
CA ALA A 114 0.03 2.47 -20.44
C ALA A 114 1.25 2.12 -21.34
N LYS A 115 2.31 2.95 -21.33
CA LYS A 115 3.57 2.65 -22.03
C LYS A 115 4.57 1.88 -21.15
N SER A 116 4.23 1.65 -19.88
CA SER A 116 5.06 0.99 -18.89
C SER A 116 4.74 -0.50 -18.80
N GLU A 117 5.74 -1.29 -18.44
CA GLU A 117 5.56 -2.67 -17.96
C GLU A 117 6.04 -2.76 -16.52
N ILE A 118 5.23 -3.35 -15.66
CA ILE A 118 5.50 -3.54 -14.23
C ILE A 118 5.64 -5.03 -13.93
N PHE A 119 6.85 -5.40 -13.49
CA PHE A 119 7.14 -6.73 -12.97
C PHE A 119 6.81 -6.75 -11.49
N THR A 120 5.89 -7.62 -11.07
CA THR A 120 5.39 -7.67 -9.69
C THR A 120 5.41 -9.09 -9.13
N ASP A 121 5.77 -9.22 -7.86
CA ASP A 121 5.73 -10.50 -7.15
C ASP A 121 4.29 -11.05 -7.14
N ARG A 122 4.12 -12.36 -7.33
CA ARG A 122 2.79 -12.99 -7.32
C ARG A 122 2.02 -12.80 -6.00
N LEU A 123 2.71 -12.60 -4.88
CA LEU A 123 2.11 -12.41 -3.56
C LEU A 123 2.20 -10.95 -3.07
N ASN A 124 2.41 -9.99 -3.97
CA ASN A 124 2.38 -8.58 -3.60
C ASN A 124 1.01 -8.14 -3.06
N HIS A 125 1.04 -7.19 -2.13
CA HIS A 125 -0.15 -6.64 -1.50
C HIS A 125 -1.15 -6.08 -2.53
N ALA A 126 -2.44 -6.20 -2.24
CA ALA A 126 -3.52 -5.75 -3.13
C ALA A 126 -3.36 -4.28 -3.56
N SER A 127 -2.90 -3.40 -2.66
CA SER A 127 -2.66 -1.97 -2.97
C SER A 127 -1.70 -1.74 -4.13
N ILE A 128 -0.68 -2.59 -4.29
CA ILE A 128 0.26 -2.51 -5.42
C ILE A 128 -0.44 -2.92 -6.70
N LEU A 129 -1.19 -4.02 -6.66
CA LEU A 129 -1.90 -4.53 -7.82
C LEU A 129 -2.96 -3.54 -8.31
N ASP A 130 -3.65 -2.88 -7.38
CA ASP A 130 -4.62 -1.83 -7.69
C ASP A 130 -3.92 -0.58 -8.26
N GLY A 131 -2.75 -0.20 -7.74
CA GLY A 131 -1.91 0.86 -8.31
C GLY A 131 -1.50 0.56 -9.76
N ILE A 132 -1.03 -0.66 -10.03
CA ILE A 132 -0.66 -1.12 -11.38
C ILE A 132 -1.88 -1.04 -12.30
N ARG A 133 -3.04 -1.55 -11.84
CA ARG A 133 -4.28 -1.54 -12.60
C ARG A 133 -4.72 -0.12 -12.94
N LEU A 134 -4.71 0.81 -11.97
CA LEU A 134 -5.10 2.21 -12.21
C LEU A 134 -4.14 2.93 -13.17
N SER A 135 -2.85 2.59 -13.15
CA SER A 135 -1.88 3.18 -14.07
C SER A 135 -2.08 2.77 -15.54
N GLY A 136 -2.82 1.69 -15.80
CA GLY A 136 -2.97 1.10 -17.13
C GLY A 136 -1.69 0.43 -17.66
N ALA A 137 -0.64 0.30 -16.84
CA ALA A 137 0.58 -0.38 -17.21
C ALA A 137 0.36 -1.87 -17.49
N GLU A 138 1.18 -2.43 -18.37
CA GLU A 138 1.26 -3.87 -18.57
C GLU A 138 1.80 -4.53 -17.30
N LYS A 139 1.17 -5.61 -16.84
CA LYS A 139 1.52 -6.30 -15.59
C LYS A 139 2.08 -7.67 -15.89
N THR A 140 3.30 -7.92 -15.42
CA THR A 140 3.98 -9.21 -15.57
C THR A 140 4.30 -9.80 -14.19
N TYR A 141 3.74 -10.97 -13.89
CA TYR A 141 4.00 -11.64 -12.61
C TYR A 141 5.29 -12.44 -12.67
N TYR A 142 6.13 -12.32 -11.65
CA TYR A 142 7.22 -13.26 -11.41
C TYR A 142 6.94 -14.12 -10.16
N LYS A 143 7.71 -15.20 -10.00
CA LYS A 143 7.47 -16.20 -8.93
C LYS A 143 7.88 -15.60 -7.59
N HIS A 144 7.16 -15.94 -6.52
CA HIS A 144 7.40 -15.36 -5.21
C HIS A 144 8.87 -15.46 -4.80
N LEU A 145 9.49 -14.32 -4.46
CA LEU A 145 10.91 -14.21 -4.06
C LEU A 145 11.93 -14.81 -5.05
N ASN A 146 11.55 -15.01 -6.31
CA ASN A 146 12.43 -15.60 -7.32
C ASN A 146 13.00 -14.51 -8.25
N LEU A 147 14.18 -14.01 -7.90
CA LEU A 147 14.86 -12.97 -8.66
C LEU A 147 15.39 -13.46 -10.02
N ASN A 148 15.72 -14.75 -10.16
CA ASN A 148 16.15 -15.31 -11.44
C ASN A 148 15.01 -15.28 -12.47
N HIS A 149 13.79 -15.65 -12.06
CA HIS A 149 12.62 -15.55 -12.92
C HIS A 149 12.31 -14.09 -13.28
N LEU A 150 12.47 -13.16 -12.33
CA LEU A 150 12.36 -11.72 -12.62
C LEU A 150 13.38 -11.29 -13.68
N GLU A 151 14.64 -11.71 -13.55
CA GLU A 151 15.70 -11.39 -14.52
C GLU A 151 15.40 -11.95 -15.92
N GLU A 152 14.97 -13.21 -16.02
CA GLU A 152 14.55 -13.82 -17.28
C GLU A 152 13.43 -13.04 -17.98
N LEU A 153 12.46 -12.55 -17.20
CA LEU A 153 11.34 -11.75 -17.71
C LEU A 153 11.80 -10.35 -18.15
N LEU A 154 12.70 -9.72 -17.39
CA LEU A 154 13.28 -8.42 -17.74
C LEU A 154 14.08 -8.46 -19.04
N GLN A 155 14.80 -9.56 -19.30
CA GLN A 155 15.55 -9.77 -20.54
C GLN A 155 14.64 -9.95 -21.76
N LYS A 156 13.44 -10.52 -21.58
CA LYS A 156 12.45 -10.75 -22.65
C LYS A 156 11.62 -9.51 -22.98
N SER A 157 11.55 -8.54 -22.07
CA SER A 157 10.75 -7.33 -22.23
C SER A 157 11.29 -6.42 -23.33
N LYS A 158 10.38 -5.95 -24.19
CA LYS A 158 10.67 -5.00 -25.27
C LYS A 158 10.27 -3.56 -24.93
N LYS A 159 9.70 -3.32 -23.74
CA LYS A 159 9.21 -2.00 -23.33
C LYS A 159 10.38 -1.13 -22.87
N ARG A 160 10.36 0.14 -23.27
CA ARG A 160 11.40 1.11 -22.84
C ARG A 160 11.24 1.53 -21.37
N LYS A 161 10.01 1.61 -20.87
CA LYS A 161 9.72 1.95 -19.47
C LYS A 161 9.38 0.68 -18.70
N ARG A 162 10.35 0.17 -17.97
CA ARG A 162 10.24 -1.04 -17.14
C ARG A 162 10.36 -0.62 -15.68
N LEU A 163 9.44 -1.10 -14.85
CA LEU A 163 9.48 -0.92 -13.41
C LEU A 163 9.41 -2.29 -12.76
N SER A 164 10.24 -2.53 -11.75
CA SER A 164 10.15 -3.75 -10.95
C SER A 164 9.71 -3.37 -9.55
N TYR A 165 8.66 -4.04 -9.07
CA TYR A 165 8.18 -3.95 -7.71
C TYR A 165 8.47 -5.27 -7.01
N PRO A 166 9.58 -5.36 -6.24
CA PRO A 166 9.82 -6.49 -5.37
C PRO A 166 8.70 -6.59 -4.32
N LYS A 167 8.66 -7.70 -3.57
CA LYS A 167 7.68 -7.85 -2.47
C LYS A 167 7.73 -6.62 -1.57
N ALA A 168 6.67 -5.79 -1.58
CA ALA A 168 6.46 -4.81 -0.53
C ALA A 168 5.75 -5.51 0.62
N PHE A 169 6.29 -5.33 1.80
CA PHE A 169 5.95 -6.04 3.02
C PHE A 169 4.43 -6.00 3.30
N SER A 170 3.76 -7.14 3.21
CA SER A 170 2.45 -7.35 3.81
C SER A 170 2.40 -8.77 4.36
N VAL A 171 2.44 -8.84 5.69
CA VAL A 171 2.39 -10.02 6.58
C VAL A 171 3.55 -11.01 6.38
N TRP A 172 4.25 -11.28 7.48
CA TRP A 172 5.42 -12.16 7.70
C TRP A 172 6.78 -11.48 7.82
N MET A 173 7.33 -11.60 9.03
CA MET A 173 8.61 -11.12 9.54
C MET A 173 9.81 -11.66 8.75
N GLU A 174 10.67 -10.76 8.31
CA GLU A 174 12.10 -10.98 8.22
C GLU A 174 12.77 -9.65 8.60
N ILE A 175 13.49 -9.64 9.72
CA ILE A 175 14.19 -8.47 10.25
C ILE A 175 15.46 -8.30 9.43
N SER A 176 15.37 -7.48 8.39
CA SER A 176 16.53 -7.00 7.65
C SER A 176 16.43 -5.49 7.52
N ARG A 177 17.26 -4.77 8.28
CA ARG A 177 17.40 -3.31 8.31
C ARG A 177 17.69 -2.69 6.93
N ARG A 178 17.93 -3.50 5.89
CA ARG A 178 18.28 -3.06 4.53
C ARG A 178 17.11 -3.02 3.54
N PHE A 179 15.94 -3.58 3.87
CA PHE A 179 14.86 -3.73 2.89
C PHE A 179 14.01 -2.48 2.68
N TRP A 180 13.77 -1.67 3.72
CA TRP A 180 13.06 -0.39 3.57
C TRP A 180 13.83 0.60 2.70
N ILE A 181 15.16 0.61 2.83
CA ILE A 181 16.07 1.53 2.12
C ILE A 181 16.08 1.30 0.59
N PHE A 182 15.72 0.10 0.12
CA PHE A 182 15.71 -0.21 -1.31
C PHE A 182 14.49 0.34 -2.06
N PHE A 183 13.37 0.65 -1.36
CA PHE A 183 12.13 1.05 -2.02
C PHE A 183 12.18 2.50 -2.57
N ILE A 184 13.12 3.33 -2.08
CA ILE A 184 13.27 4.73 -2.51
C ILE A 184 14.62 4.97 -3.19
N SER A 185 15.73 4.29 -2.82
CA SER A 185 17.05 4.63 -3.39
C SER A 185 17.41 3.93 -4.71
N LYS A 186 16.67 2.89 -5.12
CA LYS A 186 16.81 2.26 -6.43
C LYS A 186 15.47 1.89 -7.05
N ILE A 187 14.62 2.90 -7.30
CA ILE A 187 13.91 2.88 -8.59
C ILE A 187 15.00 3.04 -9.63
N ASN A 188 15.61 1.92 -10.04
CA ASN A 188 16.42 1.87 -11.24
C ASN A 188 15.44 2.13 -12.40
N MET A 189 15.19 3.40 -12.69
CA MET A 189 14.98 3.84 -14.07
C MET A 189 16.30 3.63 -14.83
N THR A 190 16.77 2.38 -14.88
CA THR A 190 17.84 1.99 -15.80
C THR A 190 17.26 2.16 -17.19
N ARG A 191 17.58 3.30 -17.81
CA ARG A 191 17.81 3.36 -19.25
C ARG A 191 18.90 2.32 -19.54
N PHE A 192 18.48 1.11 -19.88
CA PHE A 192 19.20 0.32 -20.86
C PHE A 192 18.54 0.62 -22.20
#